data_AF-A0A0C1F163-F1
#
_entry.id   AF-A0A0C1F163-F1
#
_cell.length_a   1.000
_cell.length_b   1.000
_cell.length_c   1.000
_cell.angle_alpha   90.00
_cell.angle_beta   90.00
_cell.angle_gamma   90.00
#
_symmetry.space_group_name_H-M   'P 1'
#
loop_
_entity.id
_entity.type
_entity.pdbx_description
1 polymer ?
#
loop_
_entity_poly.entity_id
_entity_poly.type
_entity_poly.pdbx_seq_one_letter_code
_entity_poly.pdbx_strand_id
1 'polypeptide(L)'
;MEFFWYVVLMGILAVYIVLDGYDFGAGIIHLFFAKTEKDKKAITSAIGPFWDANEVWLIAAGGVLFFAFPTLYASSFSGFYLPLMMILWLLIFRAVGLELRGQIHHPMWEVIWDKAFGIASLLLAIFFGVALGNIVRGVNLGMVENGVSTQEAHFFFLPLWNPTFSPKADQLGIIDWFTLFLGVVSAVTLTIHGANWIIYKTNSSLNAKLKEVVYKLNFVLLGLVIISLLIWHRIEPKPFHNFVENPFLWIFPLIAFIGIFGLFKVKTFKKDGHGFVFSSMFLVGGFAATTASIFPNVLPSTNTVNPSLTIYNTAAGEYGLSVGVYWFVIALALVIVYFIIQYKVFSGKMDDIGYGEH
;
A
#
# COMPACT_ATOMS: atom_id res chain seq x y z
N MET A 1 -8.11 -16.66 -18.70
CA MET A 1 -8.85 -15.54 -18.06
C MET A 1 -8.19 -15.06 -16.76
N GLU A 2 -7.49 -15.94 -16.07
CA GLU A 2 -6.71 -15.75 -14.85
C GLU A 2 -5.73 -14.57 -14.96
N PHE A 3 -4.98 -14.48 -16.05
CA PHE A 3 -4.02 -13.39 -16.27
C PHE A 3 -4.70 -12.01 -16.31
N PHE A 4 -5.85 -11.90 -16.99
CA PHE A 4 -6.62 -10.66 -17.04
C PHE A 4 -7.05 -10.24 -15.62
N TRP A 5 -7.61 -11.17 -14.85
CA TRP A 5 -8.05 -10.88 -13.47
C TRP A 5 -6.89 -10.60 -12.52
N TYR A 6 -5.72 -11.20 -12.75
CA TYR A 6 -4.50 -10.87 -12.03
C TYR A 6 -4.07 -9.43 -12.32
N VAL A 7 -4.07 -9.01 -13.59
CA VAL A 7 -3.76 -7.62 -13.97
C VAL A 7 -4.77 -6.65 -13.36
N VAL A 8 -6.06 -6.99 -13.35
CA VAL A 8 -7.11 -6.20 -12.69
C VAL A 8 -6.84 -6.07 -11.19
N LEU A 9 -6.56 -7.18 -10.50
CA LEU A 9 -6.27 -7.18 -9.06
C LEU A 9 -5.04 -6.33 -8.73
N MET A 10 -3.92 -6.56 -9.43
CA MET A 10 -2.69 -5.79 -9.21
C MET A 10 -2.88 -4.31 -9.58
N GLY A 11 -3.68 -4.01 -10.61
CA GLY A 11 -4.05 -2.65 -10.97
C GLY A 11 -4.86 -1.94 -9.89
N ILE A 12 -5.89 -2.59 -9.34
CA ILE A 12 -6.69 -2.06 -8.23
C ILE A 12 -5.81 -1.81 -7.00
N LEU A 13 -4.94 -2.75 -6.65
CA LEU A 13 -4.00 -2.57 -5.53
C LEU A 13 -3.00 -1.44 -5.79
N ALA A 14 -2.49 -1.29 -7.01
CA ALA A 14 -1.62 -0.17 -7.37
C ALA A 14 -2.35 1.18 -7.26
N VAL A 15 -3.61 1.25 -7.69
CA VAL A 15 -4.45 2.44 -7.52
C VAL A 15 -4.69 2.73 -6.04
N TYR A 16 -5.01 1.71 -5.23
CA TYR A 16 -5.16 1.85 -3.78
C TYR A 16 -3.88 2.41 -3.12
N ILE A 17 -2.72 1.85 -3.44
CA ILE A 17 -1.42 2.28 -2.90
C ILE A 17 -1.13 3.75 -3.26
N VAL A 18 -1.52 4.22 -4.45
CA VAL A 18 -1.36 5.64 -4.81
C VAL A 18 -2.38 6.51 -4.08
N LEU A 19 -3.66 6.14 -4.14
CA LEU A 19 -4.74 6.97 -3.62
C LEU A 19 -4.74 7.03 -2.08
N ASP A 20 -4.93 5.89 -1.43
CA ASP A 20 -4.98 5.83 0.04
C ASP A 20 -3.56 6.01 0.64
N GLY A 21 -2.51 5.77 -0.15
CA GLY A 21 -1.14 6.02 0.28
C GLY A 21 -0.84 7.49 0.57
N TYR A 22 -1.44 8.44 -0.14
CA TYR A 22 -1.29 9.86 0.22
C TYR A 22 -2.09 10.22 1.47
N ASP A 23 -3.20 9.52 1.76
CA ASP A 23 -3.99 9.71 2.97
C ASP A 23 -3.20 9.23 4.20
N PHE A 24 -2.59 8.05 4.12
CA PHE A 24 -1.67 7.57 5.16
C PHE A 24 -0.49 8.53 5.34
N GLY A 25 0.12 8.97 4.25
CA GLY A 25 1.18 9.96 4.27
C GLY A 25 0.76 11.27 4.94
N ALA A 26 -0.44 11.77 4.62
CA ALA A 26 -0.99 12.97 5.22
C ALA A 26 -1.18 12.81 6.74
N GLY A 27 -1.65 11.65 7.21
CA GLY A 27 -1.72 11.35 8.64
C GLY A 27 -0.36 11.31 9.34
N ILE A 28 0.68 10.78 8.70
CA ILE A 28 2.05 10.81 9.24
C ILE A 28 2.57 12.26 9.30
N ILE A 29 2.30 13.06 8.25
CA ILE A 29 2.66 14.48 8.23
C ILE A 29 1.92 15.25 9.32
N HIS A 30 0.64 14.94 9.53
CA HIS A 30 -0.17 15.50 10.60
C HIS A 30 0.43 15.21 11.99
N LEU A 31 0.87 13.96 12.22
CA LEU A 31 1.43 13.54 13.50
C LEU A 31 2.74 14.25 13.87
N PHE A 32 3.64 14.42 12.90
CA PHE A 32 5.02 14.84 13.19
C PHE A 32 5.35 16.28 12.76
N PHE A 33 4.63 16.84 11.79
CA PHE A 33 5.03 18.10 11.15
C PHE A 33 4.03 19.24 11.31
N ALA A 34 2.76 18.95 11.63
CA ALA A 34 1.75 19.95 11.94
C ALA A 34 1.93 20.49 13.36
N LYS A 35 2.26 21.77 13.51
CA LYS A 35 2.49 22.40 14.82
C LYS A 35 1.37 23.33 15.24
N THR A 36 0.67 23.91 14.27
CA THR A 36 -0.42 24.86 14.49
C THR A 36 -1.75 24.27 14.02
N GLU A 37 -2.86 24.75 14.57
CA GLU A 37 -4.21 24.36 14.09
C GLU A 37 -4.41 24.68 12.61
N LYS A 38 -3.77 25.75 12.11
CA LYS A 38 -3.75 26.07 10.68
C LYS A 38 -3.08 24.98 9.85
N ASP A 39 -1.96 24.44 10.31
CA ASP A 39 -1.28 23.33 9.63
C ASP A 39 -2.15 22.07 9.62
N LYS A 40 -2.75 21.74 10.77
CA LYS A 40 -3.63 20.57 10.90
C LYS A 40 -4.83 20.65 9.96
N LYS A 41 -5.52 21.80 9.95
CA LYS A 41 -6.66 22.04 9.06
C LYS A 41 -6.27 21.98 7.59
N ALA A 42 -5.12 22.55 7.21
CA ALA A 42 -4.64 22.47 5.83
C ALA A 42 -4.42 21.02 5.37
N ILE A 43 -3.91 20.15 6.25
CA ILE A 43 -3.72 18.73 5.95
C ILE A 43 -5.06 18.01 5.83
N THR A 44 -5.97 18.19 6.79
CA THR A 44 -7.28 17.50 6.76
C THR A 44 -8.14 17.95 5.58
N SER A 45 -8.16 19.24 5.25
CA SER A 45 -8.85 19.75 4.05
C SER A 45 -8.25 19.21 2.74
N ALA A 46 -6.95 18.92 2.69
CA ALA A 46 -6.32 18.35 1.50
C ALA A 46 -6.79 16.93 1.16
N ILE A 47 -7.24 16.17 2.16
CA ILE A 47 -7.67 14.76 2.01
C ILE A 47 -9.18 14.57 2.16
N GLY A 48 -9.88 15.49 2.83
CA GLY A 48 -11.30 15.39 3.19
C GLY A 48 -12.22 14.89 2.08
N PRO A 49 -12.23 15.51 0.88
CA PRO A 49 -13.10 15.10 -0.22
C PRO A 49 -12.77 13.74 -0.87
N PHE A 50 -11.64 13.14 -0.52
CA PHE A 50 -11.06 12.03 -1.27
C PHE A 50 -10.91 10.75 -0.45
N TRP A 51 -10.58 10.83 0.84
CA TRP A 51 -10.11 9.67 1.60
C TRP A 51 -11.12 8.51 1.64
N ASP A 52 -12.41 8.80 1.86
CA ASP A 52 -13.48 7.79 1.90
C ASP A 52 -13.62 7.08 0.54
N ALA A 53 -13.52 7.84 -0.56
CA ALA A 53 -13.55 7.29 -1.91
C ALA A 53 -12.32 6.41 -2.22
N ASN A 54 -11.17 6.67 -1.58
CA ASN A 54 -9.95 5.90 -1.79
C ASN A 54 -10.03 4.53 -1.10
N GLU A 55 -10.71 4.42 0.05
CA GLU A 55 -10.91 3.14 0.76
C GLU A 55 -11.70 2.11 -0.08
N VAL A 56 -12.57 2.57 -0.98
CA VAL A 56 -13.36 1.69 -1.87
C VAL A 56 -12.45 0.77 -2.71
N TRP A 57 -11.24 1.21 -3.06
CA TRP A 57 -10.30 0.38 -3.82
C TRP A 57 -9.78 -0.83 -3.03
N LEU A 58 -9.65 -0.71 -1.71
CA LEU A 58 -9.30 -1.85 -0.85
C LEU A 58 -10.44 -2.87 -0.81
N ILE A 59 -11.68 -2.39 -0.70
CA ILE A 59 -12.88 -3.25 -0.73
C ILE A 59 -13.00 -3.93 -2.09
N ALA A 60 -12.79 -3.20 -3.19
CA ALA A 60 -12.78 -3.75 -4.55
C ALA A 60 -11.70 -4.83 -4.72
N ALA A 61 -10.50 -4.62 -4.17
CA ALA A 61 -9.43 -5.63 -4.19
C ALA A 61 -9.85 -6.90 -3.43
N GLY A 62 -10.47 -6.75 -2.25
CA GLY A 62 -11.05 -7.86 -1.50
C GLY A 62 -12.14 -8.61 -2.28
N GLY A 63 -13.01 -7.88 -2.98
CA GLY A 63 -14.04 -8.43 -3.85
C GLY A 63 -13.47 -9.22 -5.03
N VAL A 64 -12.44 -8.68 -5.70
CA VAL A 64 -11.76 -9.38 -6.80
C VAL A 64 -11.00 -10.61 -6.30
N LEU A 65 -10.36 -10.54 -5.13
CA LEU A 65 -9.75 -11.71 -4.49
C LEU A 65 -10.80 -12.80 -4.25
N PHE A 66 -11.91 -12.45 -3.62
CA PHE A 66 -12.98 -13.40 -3.32
C PHE A 66 -13.59 -14.02 -4.58
N PHE A 67 -13.85 -13.20 -5.59
CA PHE A 67 -14.49 -13.62 -6.83
C PHE A 67 -13.55 -14.37 -7.78
N ALA A 68 -12.38 -13.80 -8.08
CA ALA A 68 -11.48 -14.31 -9.11
C ALA A 68 -10.45 -15.30 -8.57
N PHE A 69 -10.04 -15.16 -7.30
CA PHE A 69 -9.00 -15.99 -6.68
C PHE A 69 -9.42 -16.52 -5.28
N PRO A 70 -10.54 -17.27 -5.18
CA PRO A 70 -11.14 -17.62 -3.89
C PRO A 70 -10.20 -18.39 -2.94
N THR A 71 -9.35 -19.27 -3.48
CA THR A 71 -8.35 -19.99 -2.67
C THR A 71 -7.32 -19.02 -2.09
N LEU A 72 -6.84 -18.06 -2.89
CA LEU A 72 -5.92 -17.03 -2.39
C LEU A 72 -6.59 -16.18 -1.31
N TYR A 73 -7.86 -15.80 -1.51
CA TYR A 73 -8.64 -15.07 -0.52
C TYR A 73 -8.71 -15.85 0.80
N ALA A 74 -9.16 -17.12 0.74
CA ALA A 74 -9.32 -17.96 1.92
C ALA A 74 -8.00 -18.12 2.68
N SER A 75 -6.93 -18.53 2.00
CA SER A 75 -5.60 -18.69 2.57
C SER A 75 -5.07 -17.40 3.20
N SER A 76 -5.17 -16.27 2.49
CA SER A 76 -4.62 -15.00 2.98
C SER A 76 -5.36 -14.49 4.20
N PHE A 77 -6.69 -14.54 4.20
CA PHE A 77 -7.50 -14.06 5.33
C PHE A 77 -7.41 -14.97 6.55
N SER A 78 -7.24 -16.28 6.37
CA SER A 78 -7.02 -17.21 7.48
C SER A 78 -5.60 -17.08 8.04
N GLY A 79 -4.59 -17.04 7.17
CA GLY A 79 -3.19 -17.08 7.58
C GLY A 79 -2.65 -15.75 8.10
N PHE A 80 -3.15 -14.64 7.56
CA PHE A 80 -2.88 -13.28 8.05
C PHE A 80 -3.99 -12.74 8.94
N TYR A 81 -4.73 -13.60 9.66
CA TYR A 81 -5.88 -13.20 10.47
C TYR A 81 -5.58 -12.03 11.42
N LEU A 82 -4.57 -12.17 12.29
CA LEU A 82 -4.25 -11.15 13.29
C LEU A 82 -3.85 -9.79 12.68
N PRO A 83 -2.95 -9.69 11.70
CA PRO A 83 -2.55 -8.41 11.13
C PRO A 83 -3.66 -7.79 10.29
N LEU A 84 -4.51 -8.59 9.63
CA LEU A 84 -5.70 -8.05 8.96
C LEU A 84 -6.69 -7.46 9.97
N MET A 85 -6.89 -8.10 11.12
CA MET A 85 -7.70 -7.52 12.21
C MET A 85 -7.08 -6.24 12.75
N MET A 86 -5.75 -6.16 12.87
CA MET A 86 -5.07 -4.93 13.26
C MET A 86 -5.26 -3.83 12.21
N ILE A 87 -5.07 -4.12 10.92
CA ILE A 87 -5.31 -3.17 9.82
C ILE A 87 -6.75 -2.66 9.86
N LEU A 88 -7.74 -3.54 10.06
CA LEU A 88 -9.14 -3.14 10.18
C LEU A 88 -9.36 -2.13 11.32
N TRP A 89 -8.85 -2.44 12.52
CA TRP A 89 -8.97 -1.51 13.65
C TRP A 89 -8.26 -0.18 13.39
N LEU A 90 -7.08 -0.21 12.76
CA LEU A 90 -6.35 1.01 12.42
C LEU A 90 -7.12 1.85 11.39
N LEU A 91 -7.75 1.24 10.38
CA LEU A 91 -8.61 1.94 9.42
C LEU A 91 -9.80 2.61 10.14
N ILE A 92 -10.45 1.90 11.06
CA ILE A 92 -11.53 2.47 11.89
C ILE A 92 -11.02 3.69 12.68
N PHE A 93 -9.90 3.56 13.41
CA PHE A 93 -9.35 4.66 14.19
C PHE A 93 -8.91 5.86 13.34
N ARG A 94 -8.47 5.62 12.11
CA ARG A 94 -8.14 6.67 11.14
C ARG A 94 -9.39 7.48 10.77
N ALA A 95 -10.44 6.80 10.29
CA ALA A 95 -11.69 7.43 9.86
C ALA A 95 -12.37 8.18 11.02
N VAL A 96 -12.52 7.51 12.16
CA VAL A 96 -13.11 8.09 13.37
C VAL A 96 -12.28 9.29 13.87
N GLY A 97 -10.95 9.23 13.75
CA GLY A 97 -10.07 10.34 14.12
C GLY A 97 -10.29 11.60 13.29
N LEU A 98 -10.68 11.48 12.02
CA LEU A 98 -11.02 12.64 11.20
C LEU A 98 -12.43 13.16 11.52
N GLU A 99 -13.42 12.26 11.60
CA GLU A 99 -14.83 12.62 11.78
C GLU A 99 -15.16 13.14 13.18
N LEU A 100 -14.63 12.51 14.23
CA LEU A 100 -14.99 12.86 15.60
C LEU A 100 -14.23 14.09 16.10
N ARG A 101 -13.07 14.42 15.52
CA ARG A 101 -12.23 15.53 15.97
C ARG A 101 -13.02 16.85 16.10
N GLY A 102 -13.86 17.17 15.12
CA GLY A 102 -14.62 18.43 15.08
C GLY A 102 -15.88 18.49 15.95
N GLN A 103 -16.30 17.36 16.55
CA GLN A 103 -17.59 17.25 17.23
C GLN A 103 -17.62 17.88 18.62
N ILE A 104 -16.47 17.95 19.31
CA ILE A 104 -16.36 18.51 20.65
C ILE A 104 -15.20 19.51 20.69
N HIS A 105 -15.52 20.77 20.94
CA HIS A 105 -14.55 21.87 21.06
C HIS A 105 -13.86 21.85 22.43
N HIS A 106 -13.04 20.82 22.66
CA HIS A 106 -12.24 20.67 23.87
C HIS A 106 -10.80 20.24 23.51
N PRO A 107 -9.75 20.90 24.03
CA PRO A 107 -8.37 20.63 23.61
C PRO A 107 -7.93 19.17 23.79
N MET A 108 -8.37 18.51 24.87
CA MET A 108 -8.05 17.10 25.10
C MET A 108 -8.70 16.18 24.07
N TRP A 109 -9.91 16.52 23.60
CA TRP A 109 -10.64 15.74 22.61
C TRP A 109 -9.93 15.80 21.25
N GLU A 110 -9.60 17.01 20.81
CA GLU A 110 -8.88 17.25 19.56
C GLU A 110 -7.52 16.55 19.56
N VAL A 111 -6.76 16.62 20.66
CA VAL A 111 -5.44 15.97 20.76
C VAL A 111 -5.54 14.44 20.69
N ILE A 112 -6.56 13.82 21.27
CA ILE A 112 -6.75 12.36 21.20
C ILE A 112 -6.99 11.95 19.75
N TRP A 113 -7.90 12.63 19.04
CA TRP A 113 -8.24 12.29 17.67
C TRP A 113 -7.15 12.65 16.66
N ASP A 114 -6.43 13.74 16.90
CA ASP A 114 -5.22 14.10 16.14
C ASP A 114 -4.15 13.00 16.20
N LYS A 115 -3.93 12.44 17.40
CA LYS A 115 -3.00 11.34 17.61
C LYS A 115 -3.52 10.03 17.05
N ALA A 116 -4.82 9.73 17.20
CA ALA A 116 -5.43 8.53 16.64
C ALA A 116 -5.27 8.50 15.12
N PHE A 117 -5.64 9.59 14.43
CA PHE A 117 -5.47 9.73 12.98
C PHE A 117 -4.00 9.52 12.55
N GLY A 118 -3.06 10.19 13.22
CA GLY A 118 -1.65 10.13 12.87
C GLY A 118 -0.99 8.78 13.14
N ILE A 119 -1.23 8.19 14.32
CA ILE A 119 -0.65 6.90 14.73
C ILE A 119 -1.25 5.77 13.89
N ALA A 120 -2.56 5.79 13.65
CA ALA A 120 -3.21 4.81 12.80
C ALA A 120 -2.63 4.83 11.38
N SER A 121 -2.48 6.01 10.80
CA SER A 121 -1.89 6.19 9.46
C SER A 121 -0.44 5.71 9.36
N LEU A 122 0.37 5.98 10.38
CA LEU A 122 1.75 5.49 10.46
C LEU A 122 1.79 3.96 10.53
N LEU A 123 0.99 3.37 11.41
CA LEU A 123 0.96 1.92 11.59
C LEU A 123 0.42 1.24 10.34
N LEU A 124 -0.61 1.78 9.67
CA LEU A 124 -1.12 1.25 8.40
C LEU A 124 -0.02 1.24 7.34
N ALA A 125 0.71 2.34 7.17
CA ALA A 125 1.83 2.39 6.24
C ALA A 125 2.89 1.31 6.52
N ILE A 126 3.19 1.04 7.80
CA ILE A 126 4.12 -0.03 8.21
C ILE A 126 3.52 -1.41 7.91
N PHE A 127 2.27 -1.67 8.32
CA PHE A 127 1.63 -2.98 8.18
C PHE A 127 1.41 -3.38 6.72
N PHE A 128 1.11 -2.45 5.82
CA PHE A 128 1.06 -2.76 4.38
C PHE A 128 2.44 -3.13 3.82
N GLY A 129 3.52 -2.48 4.27
CA GLY A 129 4.88 -2.86 3.89
C GLY A 129 5.29 -4.23 4.47
N VAL A 130 4.90 -4.51 5.72
CA VAL A 130 5.07 -5.83 6.35
C VAL A 130 4.31 -6.91 5.59
N ALA A 131 3.07 -6.64 5.17
CA ALA A 131 2.26 -7.57 4.39
C ALA A 131 2.93 -7.89 3.04
N LEU A 132 3.41 -6.87 2.31
CA LEU A 132 4.16 -7.10 1.07
C LEU A 132 5.43 -7.91 1.31
N GLY A 133 6.15 -7.65 2.41
CA GLY A 133 7.32 -8.42 2.79
C GLY A 133 7.02 -9.89 3.09
N ASN A 134 5.87 -10.19 3.70
CA ASN A 134 5.43 -11.57 3.91
C ASN A 134 5.14 -12.28 2.59
N ILE A 135 4.52 -11.59 1.62
CA ILE A 135 4.27 -12.16 0.29
C ILE A 135 5.58 -12.43 -0.44
N VAL A 136 6.53 -11.49 -0.45
CA VAL A 136 7.83 -11.66 -1.12
C VAL A 136 8.65 -12.78 -0.49
N ARG A 137 8.63 -12.89 0.83
CA ARG A 137 9.33 -13.92 1.59
C ARG A 137 8.69 -15.31 1.46
N GLY A 138 7.39 -15.36 1.21
CA GLY A 138 6.58 -16.57 1.20
C GLY A 138 6.12 -17.01 2.58
N VAL A 139 5.28 -18.04 2.59
CA VAL A 139 4.68 -18.63 3.81
C VAL A 139 4.78 -20.16 3.81
N ASN A 140 4.72 -20.77 5.00
CA ASN A 140 4.75 -22.22 5.13
C ASN A 140 3.36 -22.84 4.84
N LEU A 141 3.06 -23.02 3.56
CA LEU A 141 1.79 -23.61 3.11
C LEU A 141 1.65 -25.07 3.55
N GLY A 142 0.48 -25.43 4.07
CA GLY A 142 0.14 -26.70 4.70
C GLY A 142 0.74 -26.91 6.10
N MET A 143 1.33 -25.88 6.69
CA MET A 143 1.98 -25.93 8.01
C MET A 143 2.92 -27.14 8.10
N VAL A 144 3.82 -27.24 7.11
CA VAL A 144 4.67 -28.42 6.95
C VAL A 144 5.66 -28.50 8.10
N GLU A 145 5.68 -29.65 8.75
CA GLU A 145 6.63 -29.98 9.81
C GLU A 145 7.28 -31.33 9.48
N ASN A 146 8.61 -31.43 9.58
CA ASN A 146 9.37 -32.65 9.27
C ASN A 146 9.07 -33.24 7.88
N GLY A 147 8.75 -32.38 6.89
CA GLY A 147 8.44 -32.80 5.52
C GLY A 147 7.03 -33.35 5.31
N VAL A 148 6.13 -33.21 6.29
CA VAL A 148 4.73 -33.64 6.20
C VAL A 148 3.79 -32.45 6.37
N SER A 149 2.79 -32.34 5.49
CA SER A 149 1.72 -31.33 5.61
C SER A 149 0.81 -31.70 6.77
N THR A 150 0.70 -30.84 7.78
CA THR A 150 -0.16 -31.07 8.95
C THR A 150 -1.58 -30.53 8.76
N GLN A 151 -1.74 -29.61 7.80
CA GLN A 151 -3.00 -28.99 7.41
C GLN A 151 -3.23 -29.11 5.90
N GLU A 152 -4.37 -28.61 5.43
CA GLU A 152 -4.68 -28.51 4.01
C GLU A 152 -3.59 -27.73 3.26
N ALA A 153 -3.26 -28.16 2.04
CA ALA A 153 -2.10 -27.68 1.29
C ALA A 153 -2.03 -26.15 1.11
N HIS A 154 -3.18 -25.47 1.08
CA HIS A 154 -3.26 -24.02 0.90
C HIS A 154 -3.38 -23.24 2.22
N PHE A 155 -3.57 -23.93 3.35
CA PHE A 155 -3.69 -23.30 4.66
C PHE A 155 -2.32 -22.92 5.21
N PHE A 156 -2.24 -21.79 5.91
CA PHE A 156 -1.11 -21.43 6.76
C PHE A 156 -1.59 -20.56 7.91
N PHE A 157 -0.75 -20.37 8.91
CA PHE A 157 -0.98 -19.43 10.00
C PHE A 157 0.35 -18.80 10.41
N LEU A 158 0.36 -17.48 10.59
CA LEU A 158 1.51 -16.77 11.13
C LEU A 158 1.14 -16.09 12.46
N PRO A 159 1.85 -16.37 13.57
CA PRO A 159 1.79 -15.52 14.75
C PRO A 159 2.36 -14.12 14.47
N LEU A 160 2.04 -13.14 15.31
CA LEU A 160 2.48 -11.75 15.11
C LEU A 160 4.00 -11.62 15.02
N TRP A 161 4.71 -12.35 15.88
CA TRP A 161 6.16 -12.49 15.85
C TRP A 161 6.56 -13.90 16.30
N ASN A 162 7.79 -14.30 15.98
CA ASN A 162 8.43 -15.49 16.53
C ASN A 162 9.62 -15.08 17.42
N PRO A 163 10.14 -15.97 18.28
CA PRO A 163 11.27 -15.63 19.17
C PRO A 163 12.59 -15.34 18.43
N THR A 164 12.79 -15.91 17.24
CA THR A 164 14.03 -15.76 16.46
C THR A 164 14.07 -14.47 15.65
N PHE A 165 12.90 -13.84 15.43
CA PHE A 165 12.70 -12.65 14.61
C PHE A 165 13.35 -12.73 13.22
N SER A 166 13.50 -13.96 12.69
CA SER A 166 14.24 -14.25 11.47
C SER A 166 13.29 -14.61 10.33
N PRO A 167 13.50 -14.07 9.11
CA PRO A 167 12.72 -14.39 7.93
C PRO A 167 13.00 -15.80 7.38
N LYS A 168 14.02 -16.50 7.92
CA LYS A 168 14.40 -17.87 7.55
C LYS A 168 14.15 -18.89 8.68
N ALA A 169 13.32 -18.55 9.66
CA ALA A 169 12.94 -19.49 10.70
C ALA A 169 12.06 -20.61 10.13
N ASP A 170 11.98 -21.76 10.81
CA ASP A 170 11.06 -22.84 10.41
C ASP A 170 9.60 -22.42 10.66
N GLN A 171 9.36 -21.75 11.80
CA GLN A 171 8.08 -21.14 12.13
C GLN A 171 8.18 -19.63 11.96
N LEU A 172 7.48 -19.10 10.96
CA LEU A 172 7.55 -17.71 10.56
C LEU A 172 6.62 -16.84 11.39
N GLY A 173 7.06 -15.64 11.75
CA GLY A 173 6.18 -14.58 12.25
C GLY A 173 5.72 -13.66 11.11
N ILE A 174 4.69 -12.86 11.35
CA ILE A 174 4.30 -11.76 10.46
C ILE A 174 5.36 -10.67 10.49
N ILE A 175 5.81 -10.32 11.69
CA ILE A 175 6.86 -9.34 11.94
C ILE A 175 8.17 -10.09 12.19
N ASP A 176 9.11 -9.89 11.29
CA ASP A 176 10.51 -10.26 11.40
C ASP A 176 11.37 -9.06 10.94
N TRP A 177 12.70 -9.17 11.02
CA TRP A 177 13.56 -8.02 10.66
C TRP A 177 13.44 -7.61 9.18
N PHE A 178 13.10 -8.52 8.27
CA PHE A 178 12.93 -8.22 6.85
C PHE A 178 11.57 -7.59 6.56
N THR A 179 10.48 -8.15 7.09
CA THR A 179 9.15 -7.60 6.88
C THR A 179 9.00 -6.24 7.55
N LEU A 180 9.58 -6.07 8.75
CA LEU A 180 9.63 -4.77 9.41
C LEU A 180 10.44 -3.74 8.62
N PHE A 181 11.57 -4.16 8.03
CA PHE A 181 12.36 -3.29 7.16
C PHE A 181 11.55 -2.79 5.97
N LEU A 182 10.79 -3.66 5.29
CA LEU A 182 9.87 -3.25 4.22
C LEU A 182 8.72 -2.37 4.74
N GLY A 183 8.25 -2.59 5.97
CA GLY A 183 7.37 -1.68 6.68
C GLY A 183 7.94 -0.26 6.81
N VAL A 184 9.23 -0.13 7.16
CA VAL A 184 9.92 1.16 7.22
C VAL A 184 10.07 1.79 5.84
N VAL A 185 10.42 1.01 4.80
CA VAL A 185 10.47 1.49 3.41
C VAL A 185 9.11 2.06 3.00
N SER A 186 8.03 1.34 3.29
CA SER A 186 6.66 1.79 3.03
C SER A 186 6.32 3.08 3.78
N ALA A 187 6.59 3.14 5.09
CA ALA A 187 6.31 4.33 5.89
C ALA A 187 7.03 5.58 5.36
N VAL A 188 8.31 5.47 5.01
CA VAL A 188 9.09 6.59 4.42
C VAL A 188 8.52 6.99 3.05
N THR A 189 8.20 6.00 2.21
CA THR A 189 7.65 6.23 0.88
C THR A 189 6.31 6.95 0.93
N LEU A 190 5.38 6.46 1.76
CA LEU A 190 4.05 7.05 1.90
C LEU A 190 4.10 8.42 2.57
N THR A 191 5.02 8.64 3.51
CA THR A 191 5.28 9.99 4.07
C THR A 191 5.68 10.98 2.96
N ILE A 192 6.59 10.58 2.06
CA ILE A 192 6.98 11.39 0.89
C ILE A 192 5.78 11.61 -0.03
N HIS A 193 4.97 10.59 -0.28
CA HIS A 193 3.82 10.67 -1.17
C HIS A 193 2.75 11.63 -0.64
N GLY A 194 2.33 11.48 0.63
CA GLY A 194 1.39 12.38 1.28
C GLY A 194 1.90 13.81 1.40
N ALA A 195 3.19 14.03 1.66
CA ALA A 195 3.77 15.37 1.64
C ALA A 195 3.62 16.04 0.26
N ASN A 196 3.85 15.30 -0.83
CA ASN A 196 3.66 15.83 -2.19
C ASN A 196 2.19 16.08 -2.53
N TRP A 197 1.26 15.27 -2.01
CA TRP A 197 -0.18 15.53 -2.14
C TRP A 197 -0.60 16.82 -1.44
N ILE A 198 -0.15 17.03 -0.19
CA ILE A 198 -0.44 18.27 0.56
C ILE A 198 0.14 19.50 -0.18
N ILE A 199 1.37 19.41 -0.68
CA ILE A 199 1.98 20.48 -1.49
C ILE A 199 1.13 20.76 -2.75
N TYR A 200 0.63 19.71 -3.40
CA TYR A 200 -0.20 19.85 -4.59
C TYR A 200 -1.55 20.50 -4.27
N LYS A 201 -2.22 20.08 -3.20
CA LYS A 201 -3.59 20.49 -2.86
C LYS A 201 -3.71 21.72 -1.97
N THR A 202 -2.63 22.26 -1.40
CA THR A 202 -2.69 23.43 -0.50
C THR A 202 -1.75 24.55 -0.95
N ASN A 203 -1.98 25.77 -0.49
CA ASN A 203 -1.06 26.92 -0.53
C ASN A 203 -0.57 27.28 0.88
N SER A 204 -0.47 26.28 1.75
CA SER A 204 -0.09 26.47 3.14
C SER A 204 1.39 26.89 3.29
N SER A 205 1.70 27.60 4.39
CA SER A 205 3.08 27.87 4.80
C SER A 205 3.87 26.59 5.08
N LEU A 206 3.18 25.48 5.36
CA LEU A 206 3.76 24.17 5.59
C LEU A 206 4.46 23.61 4.33
N ASN A 207 4.04 24.01 3.13
CA ASN A 207 4.56 23.48 1.86
C ASN A 207 6.07 23.65 1.68
N ALA A 208 6.64 24.79 2.10
CA ALA A 208 8.08 25.03 1.99
C ALA A 208 8.88 24.02 2.83
N LYS A 209 8.39 23.76 4.05
CA LYS A 209 8.95 22.75 4.96
C LYS A 209 8.76 21.34 4.40
N LEU A 210 7.61 21.03 3.82
CA LEU A 210 7.37 19.71 3.21
C LEU A 210 8.27 19.43 2.01
N LYS A 211 8.58 20.44 1.17
CA LYS A 211 9.57 20.29 0.08
C LYS A 211 10.95 19.92 0.64
N GLU A 212 11.33 20.44 1.80
CA GLU A 212 12.57 20.05 2.49
C GLU A 212 12.51 18.63 3.05
N VAL A 213 11.38 18.26 3.68
CA VAL A 213 11.13 16.91 4.20
C VAL A 213 11.22 15.88 3.08
N VAL A 214 10.52 16.09 1.96
CA VAL A 214 10.58 15.22 0.78
C VAL A 214 12.01 15.06 0.30
N TYR A 215 12.74 16.17 0.13
CA TYR A 215 14.12 16.12 -0.35
C TYR A 215 15.05 15.31 0.56
N LYS A 216 14.95 15.50 1.89
CA LYS A 216 15.77 14.77 2.88
C LYS A 216 15.38 13.29 2.95
N LEU A 217 14.08 13.00 3.05
CA LEU A 217 13.59 11.63 3.12
C LEU A 217 13.86 10.86 1.82
N ASN A 218 13.97 11.53 0.67
CA ASN A 218 14.31 10.85 -0.58
C ASN A 218 15.73 10.25 -0.58
N PHE A 219 16.69 10.85 0.13
CA PHE A 219 18.00 10.21 0.36
C PHE A 219 17.89 8.96 1.22
N VAL A 220 17.08 9.02 2.28
CA VAL A 220 16.80 7.88 3.15
C VAL A 220 16.13 6.77 2.34
N LEU A 221 15.10 7.09 1.57
CA LEU A 221 14.39 6.17 0.70
C LEU A 221 15.33 5.52 -0.32
N LEU A 222 16.21 6.29 -0.96
CA LEU A 222 17.19 5.74 -1.91
C LEU A 222 18.11 4.72 -1.24
N GLY A 223 18.62 5.05 -0.04
CA GLY A 223 19.43 4.11 0.75
C GLY A 223 18.66 2.85 1.11
N LEU A 224 17.40 2.99 1.58
CA LEU A 224 16.52 1.87 1.90
C LEU A 224 16.21 1.00 0.68
N VAL A 225 15.98 1.58 -0.49
CA VAL A 225 15.74 0.83 -1.74
C VAL A 225 16.97 0.03 -2.13
N ILE A 226 18.17 0.62 -2.09
CA ILE A 226 19.42 -0.09 -2.39
C ILE A 226 19.61 -1.26 -1.42
N ILE A 227 19.42 -1.02 -0.12
CA ILE A 227 19.51 -2.07 0.90
C ILE A 227 18.46 -3.16 0.67
N SER A 228 17.23 -2.78 0.27
CA SER A 228 16.16 -3.73 -0.01
C SER A 228 16.52 -4.70 -1.14
N LEU A 229 17.14 -4.19 -2.22
CA LEU A 229 17.59 -5.00 -3.36
C LEU A 229 18.71 -5.97 -2.95
N LEU A 230 19.62 -5.54 -2.07
CA LEU A 230 20.68 -6.38 -1.53
C LEU A 230 20.13 -7.48 -0.60
N ILE A 231 19.14 -7.16 0.23
CA ILE A 231 18.50 -8.12 1.11
C ILE A 231 17.67 -9.13 0.30
N TRP A 232 16.96 -8.68 -0.73
CA TRP A 232 16.08 -9.53 -1.53
C TRP A 232 16.84 -10.73 -2.08
N HIS A 233 18.03 -10.53 -2.65
CA HIS A 233 18.86 -11.62 -3.18
C HIS A 233 19.23 -12.68 -2.13
N ARG A 234 19.18 -12.34 -0.83
CA ARG A 234 19.41 -13.30 0.27
C ARG A 234 18.16 -14.07 0.67
N ILE A 235 16.97 -13.51 0.43
CA ILE A 235 15.68 -14.11 0.76
C ILE A 235 15.21 -15.01 -0.38
N GLU A 236 15.19 -14.48 -1.60
CA GLU A 236 14.80 -15.19 -2.82
C GLU A 236 16.06 -15.40 -3.69
N PRO A 237 16.47 -16.65 -4.00
CA PRO A 237 17.71 -16.92 -4.72
C PRO A 237 17.73 -16.40 -6.17
N LYS A 238 16.57 -16.31 -6.83
CA LYS A 238 16.46 -15.90 -8.25
C LYS A 238 15.44 -14.77 -8.45
N PRO A 239 15.59 -13.61 -7.81
CA PRO A 239 14.56 -12.58 -7.79
C PRO A 239 14.39 -11.82 -9.11
N PHE A 240 15.33 -12.02 -10.05
CA PHE A 240 15.35 -11.37 -11.35
C PHE A 240 15.09 -12.31 -12.53
N HIS A 241 14.76 -13.59 -12.28
CA HIS A 241 14.58 -14.59 -13.35
C HIS A 241 13.56 -14.12 -14.40
N ASN A 242 12.38 -13.65 -13.96
CA ASN A 242 11.36 -13.12 -14.85
C ASN A 242 11.84 -11.93 -15.70
N PHE A 243 12.69 -11.05 -15.15
CA PHE A 243 13.21 -9.90 -15.89
C PHE A 243 14.27 -10.29 -16.93
N VAL A 244 14.98 -11.40 -16.71
CA VAL A 244 15.94 -11.95 -17.68
C VAL A 244 15.19 -12.65 -18.81
N GLU A 245 14.17 -13.45 -18.47
CA GLU A 245 13.35 -14.18 -19.43
C GLU A 245 12.44 -13.24 -20.25
N ASN A 246 11.95 -12.17 -19.63
CA ASN A 246 11.05 -11.20 -20.23
C ASN A 246 11.60 -9.76 -20.07
N PRO A 247 12.53 -9.32 -20.93
CA PRO A 247 13.21 -8.03 -20.76
C PRO A 247 12.29 -6.80 -20.77
N PHE A 248 11.08 -6.89 -21.33
CA PHE A 248 10.13 -5.78 -21.28
C PHE A 248 9.69 -5.43 -19.84
N LEU A 249 9.78 -6.37 -18.89
CA LEU A 249 9.43 -6.14 -17.48
C LEU A 249 10.34 -5.11 -16.81
N TRP A 250 11.53 -4.82 -17.36
CA TRP A 250 12.41 -3.75 -16.88
C TRP A 250 11.78 -2.36 -16.96
N ILE A 251 10.65 -2.19 -17.66
CA ILE A 251 9.89 -0.94 -17.65
C ILE A 251 9.43 -0.57 -16.22
N PHE A 252 9.06 -1.54 -15.38
CA PHE A 252 8.59 -1.27 -14.02
C PHE A 252 9.66 -0.69 -13.09
N PRO A 253 10.85 -1.32 -12.94
CA PRO A 253 11.94 -0.73 -12.17
C PRO A 253 12.44 0.58 -12.80
N LEU A 254 12.37 0.75 -14.13
CA LEU A 254 12.70 2.02 -14.77
C LEU A 254 11.73 3.15 -14.39
N ILE A 255 10.42 2.87 -14.35
CA ILE A 255 9.42 3.83 -13.87
C ILE A 255 9.70 4.19 -12.40
N ALA A 256 10.01 3.19 -11.56
CA ALA A 256 10.37 3.43 -10.17
C ALA A 256 11.61 4.31 -10.03
N PHE A 257 12.64 4.02 -10.83
CA PHE A 257 13.88 4.78 -10.90
C PHE A 257 13.63 6.23 -11.30
N ILE A 258 12.84 6.47 -12.35
CA ILE A 258 12.48 7.85 -12.76
C ILE A 258 11.73 8.57 -11.64
N GLY A 259 10.83 7.88 -10.93
CA GLY A 259 10.12 8.40 -9.78
C GLY A 259 11.05 8.89 -8.67
N ILE A 260 11.90 8.01 -8.14
CA ILE A 260 12.79 8.35 -7.01
C ILE A 260 13.82 9.41 -7.38
N PHE A 261 14.39 9.37 -8.59
CA PHE A 261 15.37 10.38 -9.01
C PHE A 261 14.71 11.72 -9.36
N GLY A 262 13.49 11.70 -9.89
CA GLY A 262 12.70 12.91 -10.12
C GLY A 262 12.41 13.69 -8.85
N LEU A 263 12.16 12.99 -7.73
CA LEU A 263 11.86 13.62 -6.43
C LEU A 263 13.01 14.48 -5.87
N PHE A 264 14.27 14.27 -6.26
CA PHE A 264 15.36 15.18 -5.88
C PHE A 264 15.18 16.61 -6.44
N LYS A 265 14.38 16.78 -7.50
CA LYS A 265 14.06 18.08 -8.08
C LYS A 265 12.86 18.77 -7.42
N VAL A 266 12.28 18.21 -6.35
CA VAL A 266 11.07 18.73 -5.67
C VAL A 266 11.13 20.22 -5.32
N LYS A 267 12.31 20.74 -4.94
CA LYS A 267 12.52 22.15 -4.59
C LYS A 267 12.47 23.10 -5.80
N THR A 268 12.64 22.58 -7.01
CA THR A 268 12.75 23.36 -8.25
C THR A 268 11.48 23.31 -9.11
N PHE A 269 10.52 22.46 -8.75
CA PHE A 269 9.29 22.32 -9.53
C PHE A 269 8.45 23.59 -9.48
N LYS A 270 8.13 24.13 -10.67
CA LYS A 270 7.25 25.29 -10.83
C LYS A 270 5.77 24.95 -10.63
N LYS A 271 5.35 23.74 -11.01
CA LYS A 271 3.99 23.23 -10.74
C LYS A 271 4.07 22.18 -9.64
N ASP A 272 3.28 22.37 -8.58
CA ASP A 272 3.31 21.53 -7.37
C ASP A 272 2.94 20.06 -7.64
N GLY A 273 2.18 19.77 -8.70
CA GLY A 273 1.76 18.40 -9.03
C GLY A 273 2.88 17.47 -9.50
N HIS A 274 4.04 17.98 -9.95
CA HIS A 274 5.12 17.09 -10.42
C HIS A 274 5.66 16.18 -9.32
N GLY A 275 5.76 16.67 -8.08
CA GLY A 275 6.21 15.85 -6.95
C GLY A 275 5.28 14.67 -6.70
N PHE A 276 3.97 14.88 -6.86
CA PHE A 276 2.97 13.83 -6.76
C PHE A 276 3.10 12.80 -7.89
N VAL A 277 3.33 13.26 -9.13
CA VAL A 277 3.57 12.36 -10.28
C VAL A 277 4.80 11.47 -10.05
N PHE A 278 5.94 12.06 -9.66
CA PHE A 278 7.17 11.28 -9.44
C PHE A 278 7.05 10.29 -8.26
N SER A 279 6.40 10.68 -7.17
CA SER A 279 6.14 9.74 -6.07
C SER A 279 5.16 8.63 -6.46
N SER A 280 4.14 8.92 -7.28
CA SER A 280 3.23 7.91 -7.84
C SER A 280 3.96 6.94 -8.76
N MET A 281 4.86 7.45 -9.62
CA MET A 281 5.71 6.60 -10.46
C MET A 281 6.58 5.67 -9.63
N PHE A 282 7.17 6.16 -8.54
CA PHE A 282 7.93 5.32 -7.63
C PHE A 282 7.09 4.18 -7.02
N LEU A 283 5.90 4.51 -6.51
CA LEU A 283 4.97 3.53 -5.92
C LEU A 283 4.52 2.47 -6.94
N VAL A 284 3.97 2.91 -8.08
CA VAL A 284 3.47 2.00 -9.12
C VAL A 284 4.60 1.17 -9.71
N GLY A 285 5.74 1.78 -10.04
CA GLY A 285 6.88 1.08 -10.59
C GLY A 285 7.47 0.05 -9.62
N GLY A 286 7.62 0.42 -8.33
CA GLY A 286 8.16 -0.47 -7.30
C GLY A 286 7.24 -1.64 -6.98
N PHE A 287 5.93 -1.38 -6.86
CA PHE A 287 4.92 -2.41 -6.66
C PHE A 287 4.84 -3.34 -7.87
N ALA A 288 4.74 -2.80 -9.09
CA ALA A 288 4.69 -3.60 -10.32
C ALA A 288 5.97 -4.42 -10.56
N ALA A 289 7.15 -3.88 -10.21
CA ALA A 289 8.40 -4.63 -10.28
C ALA A 289 8.40 -5.80 -9.27
N THR A 290 7.88 -5.58 -8.06
CA THR A 290 7.75 -6.62 -7.04
C THR A 290 6.81 -7.73 -7.48
N THR A 291 5.64 -7.39 -8.02
CA THR A 291 4.65 -8.38 -8.47
C THR A 291 5.12 -9.13 -9.72
N ALA A 292 5.80 -8.44 -10.65
CA ALA A 292 6.43 -9.05 -11.81
C ALA A 292 7.59 -9.99 -11.42
N SER A 293 8.32 -9.70 -10.34
CA SER A 293 9.41 -10.55 -9.82
C SER A 293 8.90 -11.92 -9.37
N ILE A 294 7.75 -11.97 -8.68
CA ILE A 294 7.20 -13.22 -8.10
C ILE A 294 6.20 -13.94 -9.01
N PHE A 295 5.73 -13.31 -10.08
CA PHE A 295 4.83 -13.92 -11.06
C PHE A 295 5.37 -15.26 -11.58
N PRO A 296 4.54 -16.31 -11.81
CA PRO A 296 3.08 -16.37 -11.68
C PRO A 296 2.57 -16.63 -10.25
N ASN A 297 3.46 -16.62 -9.25
CA ASN A 297 3.06 -16.80 -7.86
C ASN A 297 2.36 -15.54 -7.34
N VAL A 298 1.29 -15.77 -6.57
CA VAL A 298 0.58 -14.74 -5.81
C VAL A 298 0.84 -14.89 -4.31
N LEU A 299 1.16 -16.11 -3.86
CA LEU A 299 1.65 -16.38 -2.52
C LEU A 299 2.67 -17.54 -2.58
N PRO A 300 3.98 -17.24 -2.55
CA PRO A 300 5.04 -18.24 -2.58
C PRO A 300 5.02 -19.17 -1.36
N SER A 301 5.28 -20.46 -1.60
CA SER A 301 5.53 -21.45 -0.54
C SER A 301 7.00 -21.44 -0.14
N THR A 302 7.30 -21.53 1.16
CA THR A 302 8.69 -21.67 1.66
C THR A 302 9.15 -23.12 1.77
N ASN A 303 8.29 -24.09 1.42
CA ASN A 303 8.58 -25.52 1.49
C ASN A 303 8.39 -26.20 0.13
N THR A 304 8.91 -27.42 -0.01
CA THR A 304 8.84 -28.22 -1.25
C THR A 304 7.68 -29.20 -1.28
N VAL A 305 6.92 -29.33 -0.20
CA VAL A 305 5.82 -30.31 -0.06
C VAL A 305 4.56 -29.77 -0.71
N ASN A 306 4.22 -28.52 -0.42
CA ASN A 306 3.06 -27.83 -0.98
C ASN A 306 3.52 -26.76 -1.97
N PRO A 307 3.00 -26.76 -3.20
CA PRO A 307 3.37 -25.76 -4.20
C PRO A 307 2.87 -24.38 -3.80
N SER A 308 3.56 -23.34 -4.30
CA SER A 308 3.09 -21.96 -4.20
C SER A 308 1.68 -21.79 -4.75
N LEU A 309 0.95 -20.82 -4.19
CA LEU A 309 -0.28 -20.36 -4.81
C LEU A 309 0.08 -19.48 -6.02
N THR A 310 -0.44 -19.86 -7.18
CA THR A 310 -0.27 -19.22 -8.47
C THR A 310 -1.60 -18.68 -8.95
N ILE A 311 -1.58 -17.82 -9.97
CA ILE A 311 -2.82 -17.38 -10.63
C ILE A 311 -3.62 -18.54 -11.23
N TYR A 312 -2.98 -19.68 -11.51
CA TYR A 312 -3.61 -20.82 -12.18
C TYR A 312 -4.28 -21.79 -11.22
N ASN A 313 -3.68 -22.01 -10.03
CA ASN A 313 -4.23 -22.94 -9.03
C ASN A 313 -5.14 -22.26 -7.99
N THR A 314 -5.27 -20.94 -8.03
CA THR A 314 -6.17 -20.17 -7.15
C THR A 314 -7.38 -19.59 -7.85
N ALA A 315 -7.38 -19.57 -9.19
CA ALA A 315 -8.44 -18.96 -9.98
C ALA A 315 -9.78 -19.70 -9.84
N ALA A 316 -10.87 -18.93 -9.85
CA ALA A 316 -12.21 -19.47 -9.98
C ALA A 316 -12.45 -20.09 -11.37
N GLY A 317 -13.53 -20.88 -11.50
CA GLY A 317 -13.88 -21.53 -12.76
C GLY A 317 -14.10 -20.54 -13.92
N GLU A 318 -13.74 -20.96 -15.13
CA GLU A 318 -13.70 -20.13 -16.34
C GLU A 318 -15.03 -19.40 -16.63
N TYR A 319 -16.17 -20.07 -16.43
CA TYR A 319 -17.49 -19.48 -16.60
C TYR A 319 -17.69 -18.26 -15.69
N GLY A 320 -17.34 -18.40 -14.41
CA GLY A 320 -17.45 -17.32 -13.43
C GLY A 320 -16.59 -16.13 -13.84
N LEU A 321 -15.31 -16.38 -14.14
CA LEU A 321 -14.37 -15.34 -14.59
C LEU A 321 -14.85 -14.62 -15.86
N SER A 322 -15.46 -15.34 -16.80
CA SER A 322 -15.95 -14.78 -18.07
C SER A 322 -17.17 -13.90 -17.86
N VAL A 323 -18.14 -14.34 -17.04
CA VAL A 323 -19.30 -13.52 -16.68
C VAL A 323 -18.87 -12.26 -15.94
N GLY A 324 -17.88 -12.37 -15.05
CA GLY A 324 -17.35 -11.24 -14.30
C GLY A 324 -16.80 -10.11 -15.17
N VAL A 325 -16.25 -10.41 -16.35
CA VAL A 325 -15.69 -9.37 -17.23
C VAL A 325 -16.77 -8.39 -17.68
N TYR A 326 -17.96 -8.88 -18.03
CA TYR A 326 -19.07 -8.01 -18.45
C TYR A 326 -19.48 -7.04 -17.34
N TRP A 327 -19.61 -7.53 -16.10
CA TRP A 327 -19.93 -6.70 -14.94
C TRP A 327 -18.78 -5.75 -14.58
N PHE A 328 -17.54 -6.21 -14.70
CA PHE A 328 -16.36 -5.38 -14.44
C PHE A 328 -16.29 -4.20 -15.40
N VAL A 329 -16.60 -4.37 -16.69
CA VAL A 329 -16.62 -3.26 -17.66
C VAL A 329 -17.65 -2.21 -17.27
N ILE A 330 -18.85 -2.62 -16.83
CA ILE A 330 -19.89 -1.71 -16.36
C ILE A 330 -19.42 -0.97 -15.10
N ALA A 331 -18.90 -1.70 -14.11
CA ALA A 331 -18.39 -1.12 -12.87
C ALA A 331 -17.25 -0.13 -13.14
N LEU A 332 -16.30 -0.50 -14.01
CA LEU A 332 -15.18 0.34 -14.39
C LEU A 332 -15.66 1.64 -15.07
N ALA A 333 -16.65 1.57 -15.95
CA ALA A 333 -17.23 2.75 -16.57
C ALA A 333 -17.85 3.70 -15.54
N LEU A 334 -18.61 3.17 -14.58
CA LEU A 334 -19.20 3.96 -13.49
C LEU A 334 -18.13 4.61 -12.60
N VAL A 335 -17.10 3.84 -12.23
CA VAL A 335 -15.97 4.34 -11.42
C VAL A 335 -15.24 5.45 -12.17
N ILE A 336 -14.94 5.28 -13.47
CA ILE A 336 -14.29 6.32 -14.28
C ILE A 336 -15.13 7.60 -14.31
N VAL A 337 -16.44 7.51 -14.54
CA VAL A 337 -17.33 8.68 -14.54
C VAL A 337 -17.30 9.37 -13.18
N TYR A 338 -17.43 8.62 -12.09
CA TYR A 338 -17.34 9.14 -10.73
C TYR A 338 -16.01 9.85 -10.46
N PHE A 339 -14.88 9.23 -10.82
CA PHE A 339 -13.55 9.82 -10.65
C PHE A 339 -13.37 11.11 -11.47
N ILE A 340 -13.86 11.15 -12.71
CA ILE A 340 -13.83 12.36 -13.54
C ILE A 340 -14.61 13.49 -12.86
N ILE A 341 -15.81 13.20 -12.33
CA ILE A 341 -16.63 14.19 -11.64
C ILE A 341 -15.92 14.67 -10.37
N GLN A 342 -15.46 13.76 -9.52
CA GLN A 342 -14.77 14.09 -8.26
C GLN A 342 -13.54 14.97 -8.51
N TYR A 343 -12.67 14.58 -9.44
CA TYR A 343 -11.47 15.36 -9.75
C TYR A 343 -11.78 16.71 -10.40
N LYS A 344 -12.88 16.84 -11.15
CA LYS A 344 -13.31 18.10 -11.74
C LYS A 344 -13.88 19.06 -10.69
N VAL A 345 -14.67 18.55 -9.75
CA VAL A 345 -15.22 19.34 -8.63
C VAL A 345 -14.10 19.81 -7.71
N PHE A 346 -13.14 18.94 -7.42
CA PHE A 346 -12.04 19.20 -6.49
C PHE A 346 -10.70 19.44 -7.20
N SER A 347 -10.72 20.12 -8.36
CA SER A 347 -9.50 20.41 -9.14
C SER A 347 -8.63 21.52 -8.54
N GLY A 348 -9.25 22.39 -7.72
CA GLY A 348 -8.60 23.54 -7.11
C GLY A 348 -7.70 23.21 -5.92
N LYS A 349 -7.25 24.26 -5.23
CA LYS A 349 -6.59 24.17 -3.93
C LYS A 349 -7.67 24.06 -2.84
N MET A 350 -7.38 23.33 -1.78
CA MET A 350 -8.33 22.98 -0.71
C MET A 350 -8.23 23.89 0.51
N ASP A 351 -7.52 25.01 0.42
CA ASP A 351 -7.24 25.88 1.57
C ASP A 351 -8.53 26.47 2.20
N ASP A 352 -9.56 26.68 1.38
CA ASP A 352 -10.80 27.37 1.76
C ASP A 352 -11.99 26.42 1.99
N ILE A 353 -11.80 25.10 1.88
CA ILE A 353 -12.88 24.12 2.05
C ILE A 353 -12.80 23.50 3.46
N GLY A 354 -13.84 23.68 4.28
CA GLY A 354 -13.95 23.02 5.58
C GLY A 354 -14.08 21.51 5.45
N TYR A 355 -13.42 20.75 6.33
CA TYR A 355 -13.63 19.31 6.46
C TYR A 355 -15.08 19.05 6.89
N GLY A 356 -15.86 18.33 6.07
CA GLY A 356 -17.29 18.05 6.32
C GLY A 356 -18.28 19.05 5.71
N GLU A 357 -17.81 20.09 5.02
CA GLU A 357 -18.66 21.00 4.23
C GLU A 357 -18.78 20.55 2.75
N HIS A 358 -18.70 19.24 2.50
CA HIS A 358 -18.65 18.64 1.16
C HIS A 358 -19.99 18.06 0.72
#